data_AF-A0A524DNP7-F1
#
_entry.id   AF-A0A524DNP7-F1
#
_cell.length_a   1.000
_cell.length_b   1.000
_cell.length_c   1.000
_cell.angle_alpha   90.00
_cell.angle_beta   90.00
_cell.angle_gamma   90.00
#
_symmetry.space_group_name_H-M   'P 1'
#
loop_
_entity.id
_entity.type
_entity.pdbx_description
1 polymer ?
#
loop_
_entity_poly.entity_id
_entity_poly.type
_entity_poly.pdbx_seq_one_letter_code
_entity_poly.pdbx_strand_id
1 'polypeptide(L)'
;MVDRHSQSFFGQSSGMTLISSSKSDPFIFIKCIKKKNDGNWEKPSLGEGKTIKCNLDEIIMILEVLKGKSKAWSSYHNFNDNKTSISFKWDEESNDKIYINIANYSKMLSYSQIIIMKMLLEHLLKEKIIHATVPYSKYKTNNDNREDQDLSADEEDNGRDEDDFVEGKDNLPIIIEEKVDLEDDKITKIFGAIKGESNKALLLNLNDGNEVWFPKSVIRSDYSPEKEINQSFLIDTWILKKNNINYSKT
;
A
#
# COMPACT_ATOMS: atom_id res chain seq x y z
N MET A 1 10.96 -6.56 6.31
CA MET A 1 9.99 -5.58 6.84
C MET A 1 9.24 -6.23 7.98
N VAL A 2 9.04 -5.50 9.06
CA VAL A 2 8.21 -5.94 10.19
C VAL A 2 6.74 -5.74 9.83
N ASP A 3 5.83 -6.48 10.46
CA ASP A 3 4.40 -6.40 10.17
C ASP A 3 3.71 -5.21 10.85
N ARG A 4 4.29 -4.73 11.95
CA ARG A 4 3.67 -3.74 12.84
C ARG A 4 4.56 -2.53 12.98
N HIS A 5 3.95 -1.36 12.96
CA HIS A 5 4.63 -0.08 13.15
C HIS A 5 3.92 0.73 14.22
N SER A 6 4.71 1.39 15.07
CA SER A 6 4.22 2.32 16.08
C SER A 6 5.24 3.43 16.27
N GLN A 7 4.85 4.67 16.02
CA GLN A 7 5.69 5.85 16.20
C GLN A 7 4.93 6.93 16.97
N SER A 8 5.52 7.41 18.06
CA SER A 8 4.94 8.46 18.88
C SER A 8 5.62 9.81 18.68
N PHE A 9 4.83 10.87 18.76
CA PHE A 9 5.22 12.27 18.71
C PHE A 9 4.67 12.97 19.95
N PHE A 10 5.51 13.14 20.97
CA PHE A 10 5.13 13.81 22.20
C PHE A 10 5.55 15.28 22.20
N GLY A 11 4.73 16.11 22.83
CA GLY A 11 5.03 17.47 23.22
C GLY A 11 4.82 17.67 24.73
N GLN A 12 4.71 18.92 25.16
CA GLN A 12 4.56 19.24 26.59
C GLN A 12 3.18 18.85 27.15
N SER A 13 2.11 19.03 26.36
CA SER A 13 0.72 18.85 26.78
C SER A 13 -0.10 17.91 25.89
N SER A 14 0.41 17.53 24.72
CA SER A 14 -0.26 16.59 23.81
C SER A 14 0.70 15.56 23.23
N GLY A 15 0.18 14.36 22.98
CA GLY A 15 0.89 13.23 22.38
C GLY A 15 0.06 12.64 21.26
N MET A 16 0.74 12.23 20.19
CA MET A 16 0.13 11.55 19.05
C MET A 16 0.92 10.29 18.73
N THR A 17 0.25 9.16 18.50
CA THR A 17 0.87 7.91 18.06
C THR A 17 0.26 7.48 16.73
N LEU A 18 1.13 7.25 15.75
CA LEU A 18 0.80 6.61 14.48
C LEU A 18 1.00 5.10 14.61
N ILE A 19 -0.02 4.31 14.30
CA ILE A 19 -0.02 2.86 14.48
C ILE A 19 -0.45 2.17 13.19
N SER A 20 0.34 1.22 12.72
CA SER A 20 -0.07 0.21 11.74
C SER A 20 -0.03 -1.14 12.43
N SER A 21 -1.21 -1.73 12.66
CA SER A 21 -1.34 -3.00 13.40
C SER A 21 -0.99 -4.23 12.56
N SER A 22 -1.08 -4.12 11.24
CA SER A 22 -0.77 -5.15 10.25
C SER A 22 -0.48 -4.48 8.92
N LYS A 23 0.42 -5.07 8.12
CA LYS A 23 0.66 -4.65 6.73
C LYS A 23 -0.49 -5.00 5.79
N SER A 24 -1.28 -6.03 6.16
CA SER A 24 -2.41 -6.52 5.37
C SER A 24 -3.70 -5.74 5.58
N ASP A 25 -3.74 -4.84 6.57
CA ASP A 25 -4.88 -3.96 6.79
C ASP A 25 -4.74 -2.68 5.96
N PRO A 26 -5.73 -2.29 5.12
CA PRO A 26 -5.66 -1.12 4.23
C PRO A 26 -5.92 0.21 4.97
N PHE A 27 -5.48 0.31 6.22
CA PHE A 27 -5.65 1.50 7.06
C PHE A 27 -4.55 1.59 8.13
N ILE A 28 -4.39 2.79 8.68
CA ILE A 28 -3.60 3.07 9.88
C ILE A 28 -4.50 3.63 10.97
N PHE A 29 -4.00 3.68 12.20
CA PHE A 29 -4.61 4.45 13.28
C PHE A 29 -3.75 5.65 13.65
N ILE A 30 -4.41 6.78 13.91
CA ILE A 30 -3.82 7.92 14.61
C ILE A 30 -4.51 8.02 15.96
N LYS A 31 -3.70 8.01 17.01
CA LYS A 31 -4.15 8.08 18.39
C LYS A 31 -3.63 9.36 19.02
N CYS A 32 -4.50 10.12 19.68
CA CYS A 32 -4.16 11.32 20.40
C CYS A 32 -4.48 11.17 21.88
N ILE A 33 -3.62 11.72 22.72
CA ILE A 33 -3.79 11.89 24.16
C ILE A 33 -3.31 13.27 24.57
N LYS A 34 -3.83 13.79 25.68
CA LYS A 34 -3.32 15.02 26.30
C LYS A 34 -2.97 14.80 27.77
N LYS A 35 -2.17 15.74 28.28
CA LYS A 35 -1.89 15.86 29.71
C LYS A 35 -3.12 16.47 30.39
N LYS A 36 -3.56 15.85 31.47
CA LYS A 36 -4.65 16.31 32.33
C LYS A 36 -4.18 17.45 33.24
N ASN A 37 -5.12 18.10 33.90
CA ASN A 37 -4.86 19.22 34.81
C ASN A 37 -4.02 18.80 36.04
N ASP A 38 -4.11 17.53 36.45
CA ASP A 38 -3.30 16.94 37.52
C ASP A 38 -1.86 16.61 37.10
N GLY A 39 -1.50 16.88 35.83
CA GLY A 39 -0.19 16.58 35.26
C GLY A 39 -0.03 15.14 34.77
N ASN A 40 -1.01 14.26 34.95
CA ASN A 40 -0.96 12.90 34.41
C ASN A 40 -1.37 12.89 32.93
N TRP A 41 -0.83 11.95 32.16
CA TRP A 41 -1.32 11.70 30.81
C TRP A 41 -2.63 10.92 30.84
N GLU A 42 -3.51 11.22 29.88
CA GLU A 42 -4.64 10.35 29.58
C GLU A 42 -4.18 8.92 29.29
N LYS A 43 -4.95 7.95 29.79
CA LYS A 43 -4.70 6.52 29.70
C LYS A 43 -5.73 5.89 28.75
N PRO A 44 -5.30 5.49 27.55
CA PRO A 44 -6.23 4.85 26.61
C PRO A 44 -6.85 3.55 27.08
N SER A 45 -6.19 2.84 28.02
CA SER A 45 -6.76 1.66 28.66
C SER A 45 -8.01 1.95 29.49
N LEU A 46 -8.26 3.22 29.83
CA LEU A 46 -9.46 3.70 30.52
C LEU A 46 -10.45 4.38 29.57
N GLY A 47 -10.28 4.22 28.25
CA GLY A 47 -11.13 4.88 27.24
C GLY A 47 -10.81 6.35 27.00
N GLU A 48 -9.72 6.87 27.57
CA GLU A 48 -9.30 8.26 27.37
C GLU A 48 -8.52 8.46 26.07
N GLY A 49 -8.43 9.71 25.61
CA GLY A 49 -7.84 10.04 24.32
C GLY A 49 -8.84 9.94 23.17
N LYS A 50 -8.32 9.98 21.94
CA LYS A 50 -9.09 9.74 20.72
C LYS A 50 -8.29 8.92 19.74
N THR A 51 -8.93 7.94 19.13
CA THR A 51 -8.34 7.15 18.04
C THR A 51 -9.21 7.30 16.81
N ILE A 52 -8.56 7.49 15.66
CA ILE A 52 -9.21 7.52 14.34
C ILE A 52 -8.52 6.53 13.42
N LYS A 53 -9.29 5.95 12.49
CA LYS A 53 -8.82 4.98 11.51
C LYS A 53 -8.71 5.67 10.15
N CYS A 54 -7.50 5.87 9.64
CA CYS A 54 -7.31 6.51 8.33
C CYS A 54 -7.15 5.44 7.26
N ASN A 55 -7.98 5.49 6.21
CA ASN A 55 -7.86 4.61 5.05
C ASN A 55 -6.72 5.05 4.10
N LEU A 56 -6.51 4.34 2.99
CA LEU A 56 -5.45 4.67 2.02
C LEU A 56 -5.62 6.07 1.41
N ASP A 57 -6.84 6.48 1.07
CA ASP A 57 -7.12 7.79 0.49
C ASP A 57 -6.76 8.92 1.46
N GLU A 58 -7.12 8.78 2.73
CA GLU A 58 -6.78 9.73 3.77
C GLU A 58 -5.27 9.78 4.02
N ILE A 59 -4.56 8.64 3.96
CA ILE A 59 -3.10 8.61 4.01
C ILE A 59 -2.51 9.44 2.85
N ILE A 60 -3.03 9.30 1.64
CA ILE A 60 -2.60 10.08 0.47
C ILE A 60 -2.85 11.57 0.71
N MET A 61 -4.04 11.95 1.16
CA MET A 61 -4.38 13.35 1.41
C MET A 61 -3.50 13.99 2.49
N ILE A 62 -3.22 13.25 3.56
CA ILE A 62 -2.28 13.68 4.60
C ILE A 62 -0.87 13.86 4.01
N LEU A 63 -0.41 12.93 3.16
CA LEU A 63 0.89 13.03 2.49
C LEU A 63 0.99 14.23 1.55
N GLU A 64 -0.08 14.58 0.83
CA GLU A 64 -0.11 15.78 -0.02
C GLU A 64 0.10 17.06 0.79
N VAL A 65 -0.50 17.14 1.99
CA VAL A 65 -0.23 18.24 2.93
C VAL A 65 1.21 18.20 3.42
N LEU A 66 1.72 17.05 3.90
CA LEU A 66 3.10 16.92 4.40
C LEU A 66 4.16 17.19 3.33
N LYS A 67 3.85 16.97 2.05
CA LYS A 67 4.70 17.29 0.90
C LYS A 67 4.66 18.76 0.50
N GLY A 68 3.80 19.56 1.13
CA GLY A 68 3.60 20.97 0.82
C GLY A 68 2.84 21.22 -0.48
N LYS A 69 2.21 20.20 -1.07
CA LYS A 69 1.40 20.34 -2.28
C LYS A 69 0.03 20.95 -1.99
N SER A 70 -0.46 20.74 -0.77
CA SER A 70 -1.67 21.38 -0.23
C SER A 70 -1.35 22.08 1.09
N LYS A 71 -1.92 23.27 1.31
CA LYS A 71 -1.73 24.02 2.57
C LYS A 71 -2.50 23.41 3.74
N ALA A 72 -3.64 22.78 3.45
CA ALA A 72 -4.45 22.10 4.45
C ALA A 72 -5.30 21.00 3.82
N TRP A 73 -5.76 20.07 4.65
CA TRP A 73 -6.79 19.08 4.35
C TRP A 73 -7.61 18.78 5.61
N SER A 74 -8.88 18.44 5.44
CA SER A 74 -9.75 17.99 6.52
C SER A 74 -10.77 16.96 6.03
N SER A 75 -11.26 16.15 6.96
CA SER A 75 -12.28 15.12 6.75
C SER A 75 -13.10 14.91 8.03
N TYR A 76 -14.14 14.09 7.93
CA TYR A 76 -14.97 13.68 9.06
C TYR A 76 -15.21 12.17 9.04
N HIS A 77 -15.06 11.54 10.20
CA HIS A 77 -15.40 10.13 10.42
C HIS A 77 -16.71 10.05 11.19
N ASN A 78 -17.65 9.25 10.71
CA ASN A 78 -18.91 8.97 11.41
C ASN A 78 -18.85 7.55 12.00
N PHE A 79 -19.08 7.43 13.29
CA PHE A 79 -19.19 6.14 13.98
C PHE A 79 -20.22 6.23 15.10
N ASN A 80 -21.26 5.39 15.07
CA ASN A 80 -22.37 5.39 16.04
C ASN A 80 -22.90 6.82 16.31
N ASP A 81 -23.29 7.53 15.24
CA ASP A 81 -23.76 8.92 15.22
C ASP A 81 -22.80 9.99 15.76
N ASN A 82 -21.59 9.59 16.18
CA ASN A 82 -20.55 10.52 16.58
C ASN A 82 -19.69 10.89 15.37
N LYS A 83 -19.78 12.15 14.98
CA LYS A 83 -18.95 12.75 13.94
C LYS A 83 -17.64 13.28 14.55
N THR A 84 -16.52 12.75 14.09
CA THR A 84 -15.17 13.13 14.51
C THR A 84 -14.46 13.85 13.37
N SER A 85 -14.04 15.10 13.58
CA SER A 85 -13.22 15.83 12.61
C SER A 85 -11.75 15.39 12.66
N ILE A 86 -11.09 15.45 11.52
CA ILE A 86 -9.64 15.41 11.38
C ILE A 86 -9.21 16.57 10.47
N SER A 87 -8.10 17.23 10.80
CA SER A 87 -7.47 18.20 9.90
C SER A 87 -5.95 18.24 10.06
N PHE A 88 -5.28 18.55 8.95
CA PHE A 88 -3.86 18.82 8.84
C PHE A 88 -3.71 20.18 8.17
N LYS A 89 -2.99 21.10 8.80
CA LYS A 89 -2.82 22.46 8.28
C LYS A 89 -1.41 22.96 8.58
N TRP A 90 -0.73 23.48 7.56
CA TRP A 90 0.50 24.25 7.75
C TRP A 90 0.21 25.53 8.53
N ASP A 91 1.13 25.89 9.42
CA ASP A 91 1.09 27.20 10.07
C ASP A 91 1.19 28.32 9.02
N GLU A 92 0.39 29.37 9.17
CA GLU A 92 0.31 30.46 8.18
C GLU A 92 1.51 31.40 8.27
N GLU A 93 2.08 31.53 9.46
CA GLU A 93 3.24 32.38 9.73
C GLU A 93 4.56 31.65 9.44
N SER A 94 4.57 30.31 9.60
CA SER A 94 5.76 29.49 9.43
C SER A 94 5.52 28.23 8.60
N ASN A 95 6.23 28.09 7.47
CA ASN A 95 6.14 26.88 6.62
C ASN A 95 6.96 25.69 7.18
N ASP A 96 7.25 25.66 8.49
CA ASP A 96 8.05 24.62 9.16
C ASP A 96 7.27 23.86 10.25
N LYS A 97 5.99 24.20 10.43
CA LYS A 97 5.09 23.59 11.42
C LYS A 97 3.76 23.18 10.80
N ILE A 98 3.25 22.04 11.26
CA ILE A 98 1.90 21.56 10.93
C ILE A 98 1.11 21.37 12.21
N TYR A 99 -0.12 21.86 12.21
CA TYR A 99 -1.12 21.56 13.21
C TYR A 99 -2.00 20.40 12.75
N ILE A 100 -2.09 19.38 13.59
CA ILE A 100 -2.96 18.22 13.42
C ILE A 100 -4.06 18.32 14.47
N ASN A 101 -5.32 18.40 14.02
CA ASN A 101 -6.46 18.46 14.92
C ASN A 101 -7.36 17.24 14.70
N ILE A 102 -7.72 16.56 15.79
CA ILE A 102 -8.61 15.40 15.77
C ILE A 102 -9.62 15.58 16.90
N ALA A 103 -10.88 15.83 16.56
CA ALA A 103 -11.89 16.32 17.52
C ALA A 103 -11.36 17.49 18.36
N ASN A 104 -11.28 17.32 19.69
CA ASN A 104 -10.78 18.31 20.65
C ASN A 104 -9.29 18.14 21.00
N TYR A 105 -8.56 17.31 20.25
CA TYR A 105 -7.12 17.11 20.41
C TYR A 105 -6.36 17.91 19.34
N SER A 106 -5.25 18.53 19.75
CA SER A 106 -4.36 19.24 18.84
C SER A 106 -2.91 18.87 19.09
N LYS A 107 -2.17 18.62 18.01
CA LYS A 107 -0.73 18.37 18.04
C LYS A 107 -0.04 19.19 16.97
N MET A 108 0.86 20.08 17.40
CA MET A 108 1.81 20.74 16.52
C MET A 108 3.01 19.83 16.28
N LEU A 109 3.38 19.58 15.04
CA LEU A 109 4.64 18.92 14.68
C LEU A 109 5.68 19.94 14.26
N SER A 110 6.90 19.79 14.78
CA SER A 110 8.07 20.53 14.29
C SER A 110 8.56 19.95 12.96
N TYR A 111 9.40 20.72 12.26
CA TYR A 111 10.00 20.29 10.99
C TYR A 111 10.56 18.86 11.01
N SER A 112 11.36 18.49 12.02
CA SER A 112 11.92 17.14 12.14
C SER A 112 10.84 16.07 12.31
N GLN A 113 9.80 16.34 13.11
CA GLN A 113 8.67 15.44 13.29
C GLN A 113 7.85 15.28 11.99
N ILE A 114 7.71 16.35 11.22
CA ILE A 114 7.04 16.36 9.91
C ILE A 114 7.79 15.44 8.94
N ILE A 115 9.12 15.57 8.84
CA ILE A 115 9.93 14.73 7.96
C ILE A 115 9.82 13.24 8.35
N ILE A 116 9.90 12.92 9.65
CA ILE A 116 9.73 11.55 10.13
C ILE A 116 8.33 11.01 9.77
N MET A 117 7.27 11.79 10.03
CA MET A 117 5.90 11.40 9.72
C MET A 117 5.69 11.18 8.21
N LYS A 118 6.24 12.06 7.37
CA LYS A 118 6.20 11.93 5.91
C LYS A 118 6.85 10.63 5.45
N MET A 119 8.10 10.38 5.87
CA MET A 119 8.82 9.16 5.49
C MET A 119 8.10 7.89 5.94
N LEU A 120 7.56 7.92 7.16
CA LEU A 120 6.82 6.78 7.72
C LEU A 120 5.51 6.53 6.99
N LEU A 121 4.73 7.56 6.67
CA LEU A 121 3.49 7.41 5.90
C LEU A 121 3.75 6.95 4.46
N GLU A 122 4.82 7.42 3.81
CA GLU A 122 5.23 6.92 2.49
C GLU A 122 5.61 5.44 2.53
N HIS A 123 6.35 5.02 3.56
CA HIS A 123 6.65 3.61 3.81
C HIS A 123 5.38 2.79 3.99
N LEU A 124 4.51 3.20 4.91
CA LEU A 124 3.27 2.48 5.24
C LEU A 124 2.30 2.42 4.06
N LEU A 125 2.17 3.49 3.29
CA LEU A 125 1.32 3.50 2.10
C LEU A 125 1.79 2.47 1.07
N LYS A 126 3.09 2.46 0.76
CA LYS A 126 3.68 1.49 -0.18
C LYS A 126 3.47 0.06 0.31
N GLU A 127 3.75 -0.18 1.59
CA GLU A 127 3.57 -1.49 2.21
C GLU A 127 2.11 -1.96 2.13
N LYS A 128 1.15 -1.09 2.46
CA LYS A 128 -0.28 -1.43 2.41
C LYS A 128 -0.80 -1.65 1.01
N ILE A 129 -0.33 -0.88 0.01
CA ILE A 129 -0.67 -1.16 -1.39
C ILE A 129 -0.16 -2.55 -1.80
N ILE A 130 1.04 -2.94 -1.36
CA ILE A 130 1.59 -4.26 -1.71
C ILE A 130 0.84 -5.41 -1.03
N HIS A 131 0.40 -5.23 0.21
CA HIS A 131 -0.07 -6.34 1.05
C HIS A 131 -1.57 -6.36 1.33
N ALA A 132 -2.25 -5.21 1.27
CA ALA A 132 -3.66 -5.08 1.63
C ALA A 132 -4.60 -4.95 0.42
N THR A 133 -4.07 -4.76 -0.80
CA THR A 133 -4.88 -4.60 -2.02
C THR A 133 -4.70 -5.73 -3.03
N VAL A 134 -4.01 -6.81 -2.67
CA VAL A 134 -3.86 -7.99 -3.53
C VAL A 134 -5.07 -8.92 -3.34
N PRO A 135 -5.71 -9.42 -4.41
CA PRO A 135 -6.83 -10.35 -4.31
C PRO A 135 -6.47 -11.62 -3.53
N TYR A 136 -7.38 -12.05 -2.65
CA TYR A 136 -7.22 -13.20 -1.76
C TYR A 136 -6.88 -14.52 -2.50
N SER A 137 -7.25 -14.64 -3.78
CA SER A 137 -7.00 -15.84 -4.60
C SER A 137 -5.52 -16.14 -4.88
N LYS A 138 -4.61 -15.15 -4.77
CA LYS A 138 -3.17 -15.37 -4.99
C LYS A 138 -2.42 -15.90 -3.76
N TYR A 139 -3.07 -15.96 -2.59
CA TYR A 139 -2.45 -16.42 -1.35
C TYR A 139 -2.67 -17.92 -1.06
N LYS A 140 -3.64 -18.57 -1.71
CA LYS A 140 -3.97 -19.98 -1.44
C LYS A 140 -3.12 -21.00 -2.22
N THR A 141 -2.43 -20.61 -3.29
CA THR A 141 -1.78 -21.57 -4.21
C THR A 141 -0.37 -22.01 -3.82
N ASN A 142 0.18 -21.59 -2.67
CA ASN A 142 1.57 -21.91 -2.30
C ASN A 142 1.74 -22.59 -0.93
N ASN A 143 0.67 -23.09 -0.28
CA ASN A 143 0.78 -23.67 1.06
C ASN A 143 0.32 -25.14 1.22
N ASP A 144 -0.12 -25.81 0.16
CA ASP A 144 -0.55 -27.23 0.21
C ASP A 144 0.46 -28.19 -0.43
N ASN A 145 1.77 -28.01 -0.18
CA ASN A 145 2.80 -29.00 -0.52
C ASN A 145 3.74 -29.24 0.66
N ARG A 146 3.19 -29.69 1.79
CA ARG A 146 3.95 -30.44 2.80
C ARG A 146 3.16 -31.70 3.13
N GLU A 147 3.47 -32.75 2.37
CA GLU A 147 3.30 -34.12 2.82
C GLU A 147 4.19 -34.33 4.05
N ASP A 148 3.60 -34.78 5.14
CA ASP A 148 4.16 -35.87 5.95
C ASP A 148 2.99 -36.59 6.63
N GLN A 149 2.91 -37.89 6.33
CA GLN A 149 1.98 -38.89 6.84
C GLN A 149 2.31 -39.25 8.30
N ASP A 150 1.32 -39.47 9.17
CA ASP A 150 0.88 -40.83 9.55
C ASP A 150 -0.15 -40.89 10.72
N LEU A 151 -1.23 -41.65 10.45
CA LEU A 151 -2.02 -42.58 11.31
C LEU A 151 -2.82 -41.99 12.51
N SER A 152 -4.10 -42.34 12.77
CA SER A 152 -4.95 -43.50 12.41
C SER A 152 -6.45 -43.24 12.76
N ALA A 153 -7.36 -43.81 11.94
CA ALA A 153 -8.60 -44.59 12.25
C ALA A 153 -9.47 -44.20 13.49
N ASP A 154 -10.81 -44.07 13.47
CA ASP A 154 -11.88 -44.84 12.79
C ASP A 154 -13.25 -44.10 12.85
N GLU A 155 -14.16 -44.50 11.94
CA GLU A 155 -15.65 -44.51 12.02
C GLU A 155 -16.39 -43.14 12.09
N GLU A 156 -17.50 -42.87 11.40
CA GLU A 156 -18.54 -43.69 10.79
C GLU A 156 -19.37 -42.86 9.78
N ASP A 157 -19.96 -43.58 8.83
CA ASP A 157 -20.93 -43.18 7.80
C ASP A 157 -22.25 -42.65 8.39
N ASN A 158 -22.87 -41.65 7.72
CA ASN A 158 -24.31 -41.62 7.44
C ASN A 158 -24.74 -40.33 6.68
N GLY A 159 -25.02 -40.51 5.37
CA GLY A 159 -26.32 -40.17 4.77
C GLY A 159 -26.72 -38.72 4.42
N ARG A 160 -26.93 -38.50 3.10
CA ARG A 160 -28.01 -37.70 2.44
C ARG A 160 -28.01 -36.17 2.67
N ASP A 161 -28.23 -35.29 1.69
CA ASP A 161 -29.20 -35.29 0.58
C ASP A 161 -28.63 -34.59 -0.68
N GLU A 162 -29.10 -35.05 -1.85
CA GLU A 162 -29.14 -34.28 -3.10
C GLU A 162 -30.26 -33.23 -3.00
N ASP A 163 -30.00 -31.99 -3.42
CA ASP A 163 -30.95 -31.21 -4.23
C ASP A 163 -30.29 -29.94 -4.79
N ASP A 164 -30.19 -29.93 -6.12
CA ASP A 164 -30.56 -28.87 -7.07
C ASP A 164 -30.14 -27.40 -6.82
N PHE A 165 -29.40 -26.81 -7.76
CA PHE A 165 -29.93 -25.73 -8.62
C PHE A 165 -28.93 -25.33 -9.72
N VAL A 166 -29.49 -25.26 -10.93
CA VAL A 166 -28.90 -24.99 -12.25
C VAL A 166 -28.57 -23.52 -12.50
N GLU A 167 -27.59 -23.32 -13.39
CA GLU A 167 -27.15 -22.14 -14.15
C GLU A 167 -28.10 -20.93 -14.29
N GLY A 168 -27.52 -19.75 -14.11
CA GLY A 168 -27.97 -18.49 -14.70
C GLY A 168 -26.78 -17.68 -15.22
N LYS A 169 -26.59 -17.70 -16.54
CA LYS A 169 -25.68 -16.81 -17.28
C LYS A 169 -26.12 -15.36 -17.11
N ASP A 170 -25.16 -14.49 -16.80
CA ASP A 170 -24.88 -13.24 -17.50
C ASP A 170 -23.97 -12.38 -16.62
N ASN A 171 -22.70 -12.27 -17.01
CA ASN A 171 -21.88 -11.10 -16.68
C ASN A 171 -20.82 -10.94 -17.77
N LEU A 172 -21.12 -10.01 -18.69
CA LEU A 172 -20.19 -9.49 -19.69
C LEU A 172 -18.95 -8.90 -18.99
N PRO A 173 -17.74 -9.04 -19.55
CA PRO A 173 -16.56 -8.41 -18.99
C PRO A 173 -16.65 -6.89 -19.17
N ILE A 174 -16.58 -6.16 -18.06
CA ILE A 174 -16.37 -4.70 -18.08
C ILE A 174 -14.93 -4.47 -18.56
N ILE A 175 -14.78 -4.08 -19.82
CA ILE A 175 -13.54 -3.53 -20.35
C ILE A 175 -13.46 -2.07 -19.88
N ILE A 176 -12.61 -1.81 -18.88
CA ILE A 176 -12.20 -0.44 -18.56
C ILE A 176 -10.99 -0.14 -19.44
N GLU A 177 -11.23 0.48 -20.61
CA GLU A 177 -10.18 1.20 -21.32
C GLU A 177 -9.91 2.51 -20.56
N GLU A 178 -9.01 2.45 -19.58
CA GLU A 178 -8.45 3.66 -19.01
C GLU A 178 -7.34 4.14 -19.95
N LYS A 179 -7.66 5.17 -20.75
CA LYS A 179 -6.65 5.98 -21.44
C LYS A 179 -5.77 6.63 -20.36
N VAL A 180 -4.64 6.01 -20.09
CA VAL A 180 -3.57 6.61 -19.31
C VAL A 180 -2.88 7.63 -20.22
N ASP A 181 -3.10 8.91 -19.96
CA ASP A 181 -2.27 9.98 -20.52
C ASP A 181 -0.81 9.73 -20.11
N LEU A 182 -0.01 9.32 -21.09
CA LEU A 182 1.41 9.06 -20.96
C LEU A 182 2.15 10.40 -20.83
N GLU A 183 2.53 10.77 -19.61
CA GLU A 183 3.67 11.66 -19.42
C GLU A 183 4.96 10.92 -19.85
N ASP A 184 5.50 11.33 -21.00
CA ASP A 184 6.44 10.67 -21.92
C ASP A 184 7.83 10.22 -21.41
N ASP A 185 8.12 10.21 -20.10
CA ASP A 185 9.50 9.97 -19.62
C ASP A 185 9.66 8.88 -18.53
N LYS A 186 8.61 8.10 -18.21
CA LYS A 186 8.68 7.05 -17.18
C LYS A 186 8.81 5.63 -17.72
N ILE A 187 8.30 5.36 -18.92
CA ILE A 187 8.20 4.01 -19.49
C ILE A 187 8.75 4.03 -20.92
N THR A 188 9.54 3.02 -21.27
CA THR A 188 10.19 2.90 -22.58
C THR A 188 9.86 1.55 -23.18
N LYS A 189 9.50 1.55 -24.46
CA LYS A 189 9.28 0.33 -25.24
C LYS A 189 10.62 -0.24 -25.71
N ILE A 190 10.85 -1.52 -25.45
CA ILE A 190 12.00 -2.27 -25.95
C ILE A 190 11.51 -3.54 -26.66
N PHE A 191 12.36 -4.15 -27.48
CA PHE A 191 12.08 -5.42 -28.15
C PHE A 191 13.10 -6.47 -27.72
N GLY A 192 12.62 -7.69 -27.49
CA GLY A 192 13.49 -8.82 -27.14
C GLY A 192 12.71 -10.12 -27.01
N ALA A 193 13.44 -11.18 -26.66
CA ALA A 193 12.87 -12.52 -26.42
C ALA A 193 13.15 -12.99 -25.00
N ILE A 194 12.20 -13.70 -24.40
CA ILE A 194 12.40 -14.32 -23.08
C ILE A 194 13.28 -15.55 -23.27
N LYS A 195 14.45 -15.54 -22.63
CA LYS A 195 15.39 -16.67 -22.65
C LYS A 195 15.30 -17.51 -21.36
N GLY A 196 14.95 -16.85 -20.26
CA GLY A 196 14.84 -17.48 -18.95
C GLY A 196 13.87 -16.73 -18.05
N GLU A 197 13.28 -17.46 -17.11
CA GLU A 197 12.33 -16.90 -16.17
C GLU A 197 12.66 -17.39 -14.77
N SER A 198 12.57 -16.48 -13.80
CA SER A 198 12.58 -16.79 -12.38
C SER A 198 11.31 -16.27 -11.73
N ASN A 199 11.13 -16.59 -10.45
CA ASN A 199 9.99 -16.10 -9.67
C ASN A 199 9.91 -14.56 -9.62
N LYS A 200 11.03 -13.83 -9.83
CA LYS A 200 11.09 -12.37 -9.66
C LYS A 200 11.59 -11.59 -10.89
N ALA A 201 12.16 -12.26 -11.88
CA ALA A 201 12.78 -11.60 -13.02
C ALA A 201 12.67 -12.44 -14.30
N LEU A 202 12.70 -11.76 -15.45
CA LEU A 202 12.85 -12.35 -16.77
C LEU A 202 14.25 -12.06 -17.29
N LEU A 203 14.89 -13.06 -17.88
CA LEU A 203 16.09 -12.87 -18.68
C LEU A 203 15.64 -12.58 -20.10
N LEU A 204 15.83 -11.33 -20.53
CA LEU A 204 15.52 -10.90 -21.88
C LEU A 204 16.81 -10.90 -22.70
N ASN A 205 16.74 -11.51 -23.87
CA ASN A 205 17.72 -11.33 -24.93
C ASN A 205 17.26 -10.16 -25.81
N LEU A 206 18.05 -9.10 -25.84
CA LEU A 206 17.77 -7.89 -26.59
C LEU A 206 18.33 -8.00 -28.02
N ASN A 207 17.83 -7.16 -28.93
CA ASN A 207 18.23 -7.21 -30.35
C ASN A 207 19.72 -6.93 -30.61
N ASP A 208 20.43 -6.36 -29.64
CA ASP A 208 21.88 -6.12 -29.67
C ASP A 208 22.71 -7.35 -29.20
N GLY A 209 22.04 -8.46 -28.86
CA GLY A 209 22.65 -9.68 -28.34
C GLY A 209 22.95 -9.64 -26.84
N ASN A 210 22.55 -8.58 -26.14
CA ASN A 210 22.72 -8.47 -24.70
C ASN A 210 21.63 -9.22 -23.93
N GLU A 211 22.05 -10.01 -22.95
CA GLU A 211 21.17 -10.76 -22.06
C GLU A 211 21.10 -10.06 -20.70
N VAL A 212 19.91 -9.57 -20.34
CA VAL A 212 19.72 -8.80 -19.12
C VAL A 212 18.55 -9.33 -18.31
N TRP A 213 18.77 -9.45 -17.00
CA TRP A 213 17.70 -9.76 -16.05
C TRP A 213 16.90 -8.52 -15.71
N PHE A 214 15.63 -8.53 -16.06
CA PHE A 214 14.66 -7.52 -15.69
C PHE A 214 13.73 -8.03 -14.60
N PRO A 215 13.62 -7.33 -13.46
CA PRO A 215 12.57 -7.63 -12.51
C PRO A 215 11.19 -7.59 -13.19
N LYS A 216 10.33 -8.57 -12.93
CA LYS A 216 8.96 -8.55 -13.50
C LYS A 216 8.19 -7.30 -13.09
N SER A 217 8.54 -6.73 -11.93
CA SER A 217 7.93 -5.50 -11.40
C SER A 217 8.24 -4.22 -12.19
N VAL A 218 9.26 -4.23 -13.06
CA VAL A 218 9.61 -3.09 -13.92
C VAL A 218 9.11 -3.26 -15.35
N ILE A 219 8.52 -4.41 -15.68
CA ILE A 219 7.87 -4.69 -16.96
C ILE A 219 6.39 -4.35 -16.79
N ARG A 220 5.92 -3.37 -17.56
CA ARG A 220 4.60 -2.75 -17.50
C ARG A 220 3.65 -3.25 -18.58
N SER A 221 4.16 -3.96 -19.58
CA SER A 221 3.34 -4.63 -20.59
C SER A 221 3.04 -6.05 -20.17
N ASP A 222 1.89 -6.56 -20.61
CA ASP A 222 1.69 -7.99 -20.72
C ASP A 222 2.70 -8.57 -21.72
N TYR A 223 3.08 -9.82 -21.52
CA TYR A 223 4.03 -10.53 -22.36
C TYR A 223 3.65 -12.01 -22.45
N SER A 224 3.91 -12.63 -23.60
CA SER A 224 3.77 -14.07 -23.76
C SER A 224 4.92 -14.77 -23.00
N PRO A 225 4.65 -15.77 -22.15
CA PRO A 225 5.68 -16.52 -21.45
C PRO A 225 6.47 -17.47 -22.37
N GLU A 226 6.07 -17.58 -23.63
CA GLU A 226 6.74 -18.41 -24.63
C GLU A 226 8.19 -17.94 -24.81
N LYS A 227 9.12 -18.88 -24.65
CA LYS A 227 10.55 -18.63 -24.77
C LYS A 227 10.93 -18.44 -26.23
N GLU A 228 11.97 -17.64 -26.45
CA GLU A 228 12.56 -17.39 -27.78
C GLU A 228 11.63 -16.69 -28.78
N ILE A 229 10.48 -16.18 -28.34
CA ILE A 229 9.59 -15.35 -29.15
C ILE A 229 9.88 -13.87 -28.93
N ASN A 230 10.18 -13.19 -30.04
CA ASN A 230 10.36 -11.74 -30.05
C ASN A 230 9.04 -11.03 -29.79
N GLN A 231 9.06 -10.17 -28.78
CA GLN A 231 7.91 -9.37 -28.38
C GLN A 231 8.36 -8.01 -27.86
N SER A 232 7.42 -7.08 -27.80
CA SER A 232 7.70 -5.76 -27.24
C SER A 232 7.40 -5.72 -25.75
N PHE A 233 8.32 -5.15 -24.98
CA PHE A 233 8.16 -4.92 -23.55
C PHE A 233 8.10 -3.43 -23.27
N LEU A 234 7.15 -3.00 -22.44
CA LEU A 234 7.15 -1.67 -21.85
C LEU A 234 7.89 -1.75 -20.52
N ILE A 235 9.03 -1.06 -20.38
CA ILE A 235 9.89 -1.16 -19.20
C ILE A 235 10.14 0.23 -18.60
N ASP A 236 10.18 0.33 -17.28
CA ASP A 236 10.52 1.60 -16.61
C ASP A 236 11.88 2.16 -17.09
N THR A 237 11.91 3.40 -17.57
CA THR A 237 13.12 3.99 -18.20
C THR A 237 14.35 4.02 -17.29
N TRP A 238 14.16 4.07 -15.97
CA TRP A 238 15.26 4.12 -15.00
C TRP A 238 16.10 2.83 -14.96
N ILE A 239 15.49 1.64 -15.17
CA ILE A 239 16.24 0.38 -15.14
C ILE A 239 17.09 0.22 -16.41
N LEU A 240 16.60 0.74 -17.54
CA LEU A 240 17.34 0.77 -18.80
C LEU A 240 18.58 1.65 -18.70
N LYS A 241 18.43 2.85 -18.11
CA LYS A 241 19.55 3.76 -17.81
C LYS A 241 20.57 3.11 -16.85
N LYS A 242 20.10 2.42 -15.82
CA LYS A 242 20.97 1.74 -14.84
C LYS A 242 21.81 0.63 -15.47
N ASN A 243 21.23 -0.09 -16.43
CA ASN A 243 21.89 -1.22 -17.10
C ASN A 243 22.63 -0.81 -18.38
N ASN A 244 22.78 0.49 -18.67
CA ASN A 244 23.40 1.04 -19.89
C ASN A 244 22.82 0.45 -21.19
N ILE A 245 21.53 0.15 -21.20
CA ILE A 245 20.87 -0.40 -22.38
C ILE A 245 20.58 0.76 -23.34
N ASN A 246 21.11 0.68 -24.56
CA ASN A 246 20.74 1.60 -25.63
C ASN A 246 19.37 1.21 -26.18
N TYR A 247 18.38 2.06 -25.97
CA TYR A 247 17.05 1.94 -26.56
C TYR A 247 16.82 3.08 -27.55
N SER A 248 16.32 2.74 -28.73
CA SER A 248 15.94 3.71 -29.76
C SER A 248 14.63 4.39 -29.34
N LYS A 249 14.65 5.70 -29.05
CA LYS A 249 13.41 6.49 -29.02
C LYS A 249 12.88 6.50 -30.46
N THR A 250 11.78 5.80 -30.71
CA THR A 250 11.04 5.85 -31.98
C THR A 250 9.79 6.65 -31.76
#